data_AF-A0A6N9ADR5-F1
#
_entry.id   AF-A0A6N9ADR5-F1
#
_cell.length_a   1.000
_cell.length_b   1.000
_cell.length_c   1.000
_cell.angle_alpha   90.00
_cell.angle_beta   90.00
_cell.angle_gamma   90.00
#
_symmetry.space_group_name_H-M   'P 1'
#
loop_
_entity.id
_entity.type
_entity.pdbx_description
1 polymer ?
#
loop_
_entity_poly.entity_id
_entity_poly.type
_entity_poly.pdbx_seq_one_letter_code
_entity_poly.pdbx_strand_id
1 'polypeptide(L)'
;MRFIQIKIVLLVILFASSCASSGELASTEPANPLLGNWAYAIDTPDGIFTGGLHINEGESGLSIGLTEEGQPEGSGQLMADEITFDEEAQTLSFSFIHDDYGKMVVNMVLGEEGMAGTLRVTQFGVDVPITAMRAEE
;
A
#
# COMPACT_ATOMS: atom_id res chain seq x y z
N MET A 1 67.73 17.95 26.98
CA MET A 1 67.37 16.67 27.62
C MET A 1 66.16 16.12 26.89
N ARG A 2 66.38 15.10 26.06
CA ARG A 2 65.36 14.32 25.35
C ARG A 2 65.08 13.10 26.20
N PHE A 3 63.81 12.77 26.48
CA PHE A 3 63.37 11.38 26.61
C PHE A 3 61.87 11.29 26.29
N ILE A 4 61.63 10.71 25.13
CA ILE A 4 60.35 10.29 24.58
C ILE A 4 59.91 9.06 25.37
N GLN A 5 58.72 9.08 25.98
CA GLN A 5 58.07 7.90 26.56
C GLN A 5 56.85 7.55 25.71
N ILE A 6 57.14 6.79 24.66
CA ILE A 6 56.21 6.00 23.87
C ILE A 6 55.61 4.93 24.80
N LYS A 7 54.31 5.01 25.11
CA LYS A 7 53.59 3.90 25.73
C LYS A 7 52.84 3.15 24.64
N ILE A 8 53.49 2.12 24.11
CA ILE A 8 52.91 1.04 23.31
C ILE A 8 52.23 0.07 24.28
N VAL A 9 50.92 -0.11 24.16
CA VAL A 9 50.14 -1.24 24.70
C VAL A 9 49.21 -1.63 23.55
N LEU A 10 49.64 -2.43 22.58
CA LEU A 10 49.70 -3.90 22.57
C LEU A 10 48.35 -4.58 22.89
N LEU A 11 47.69 -4.99 21.79
CA LEU A 11 47.06 -6.31 21.58
C LEU A 11 45.80 -6.68 22.40
N VAL A 12 44.62 -6.50 21.80
CA VAL A 12 43.61 -7.58 21.72
C VAL A 12 42.96 -7.51 20.33
N ILE A 13 43.47 -8.31 19.41
CA ILE A 13 42.76 -8.69 18.20
C ILE A 13 41.65 -9.62 18.68
N LEU A 14 40.40 -9.15 18.71
CA LEU A 14 39.23 -10.02 18.84
C LEU A 14 38.99 -10.70 17.48
N PHE A 15 39.73 -11.79 17.26
CA PHE A 15 39.29 -12.84 16.36
C PHE A 15 38.11 -13.55 17.02
N ALA A 16 36.90 -13.26 16.53
CA ALA A 16 35.78 -14.17 16.59
C ALA A 16 35.19 -14.27 15.17
N SER A 17 35.85 -15.06 14.34
CA SER A 17 35.26 -15.61 13.12
C SER A 17 34.13 -16.56 13.52
N SER A 18 32.88 -16.25 13.17
CA SER A 18 31.86 -17.23 12.71
C SER A 18 30.46 -16.63 12.66
N CYS A 19 30.03 -16.24 11.46
CA CYS A 19 28.87 -16.78 10.73
C CYS A 19 28.85 -16.00 9.41
N ALA A 20 29.40 -16.51 8.31
CA ALA A 20 28.70 -17.46 7.45
C ALA A 20 27.18 -17.26 7.49
N SER A 21 26.70 -16.19 6.86
CA SER A 21 25.58 -16.34 5.94
C SER A 21 25.63 -15.18 4.97
N SER A 22 25.62 -15.51 3.69
CA SER A 22 25.01 -14.67 2.68
C SER A 22 23.69 -14.15 3.24
N GLY A 23 23.66 -12.87 3.53
CA GLY A 23 22.46 -12.08 3.46
C GLY A 23 22.86 -10.97 2.53
N GLU A 24 22.62 -11.16 1.23
CA GLU A 24 22.26 -10.03 0.40
C GLU A 24 21.35 -9.17 1.27
N LEU A 25 21.87 -8.00 1.67
CA LEU A 25 21.00 -6.91 2.05
C LEU A 25 20.31 -6.56 0.73
N ALA A 26 19.30 -7.34 0.37
CA ALA A 26 18.18 -6.85 -0.38
C ALA A 26 17.54 -5.81 0.52
N SER A 27 18.16 -4.64 0.59
CA SER A 27 17.41 -3.40 0.61
C SER A 27 16.68 -3.34 -0.73
N THR A 28 15.69 -4.22 -0.91
CA THR A 28 14.54 -3.90 -1.75
C THR A 28 13.91 -2.72 -1.05
N GLU A 29 14.24 -1.51 -1.52
CA GLU A 29 13.33 -0.37 -1.40
C GLU A 29 11.91 -0.86 -1.68
N PRO A 30 10.93 -0.35 -0.91
CA PRO A 30 9.68 -1.06 -0.70
C PRO A 30 9.00 -1.32 -2.04
N ALA A 31 8.59 -2.59 -2.25
CA ALA A 31 7.44 -2.86 -3.10
C ALA A 31 6.38 -1.81 -2.73
N ASN A 32 5.92 -1.01 -3.70
CA ASN A 32 5.06 0.16 -3.48
C ASN A 32 4.06 -0.16 -2.35
N PRO A 33 3.97 0.66 -1.28
CA PRO A 33 3.27 0.29 -0.05
C PRO A 33 1.76 0.08 -0.25
N LEU A 34 1.23 0.45 -1.41
CA LEU A 34 -0.13 0.16 -1.86
C LEU A 34 -0.32 -1.28 -2.34
N LEU A 35 0.72 -1.97 -2.82
CA LEU A 35 0.59 -3.27 -3.48
C LEU A 35 0.05 -4.34 -2.53
N GLY A 36 -0.83 -5.19 -3.05
CA GLY A 36 -1.44 -6.32 -2.36
C GLY A 36 -2.97 -6.21 -2.25
N ASN A 37 -3.52 -7.04 -1.37
CA ASN A 37 -4.96 -7.17 -1.16
C ASN A 37 -5.41 -6.34 0.05
N TRP A 38 -6.55 -5.69 -0.11
CA TRP A 38 -7.18 -4.85 0.90
C TRP A 38 -8.65 -5.22 1.01
N ALA A 39 -9.20 -5.23 2.22
CA ALA A 39 -10.63 -5.29 2.46
C ALA A 39 -11.15 -3.86 2.60
N TYR A 40 -12.06 -3.44 1.73
CA TYR A 40 -12.67 -2.12 1.80
C TYR A 40 -14.05 -2.17 2.46
N ALA A 41 -14.43 -1.05 3.08
CA ALA A 41 -15.76 -0.79 3.61
C ALA A 41 -16.19 0.62 3.22
N ILE A 42 -17.41 0.76 2.71
CA ILE A 42 -18.04 2.02 2.33
C ILE A 42 -19.25 2.21 3.23
N ASP A 43 -19.27 3.32 3.98
CA ASP A 43 -20.38 3.65 4.87
C ASP A 43 -21.43 4.45 4.09
N THR A 44 -22.58 3.84 3.81
CA THR A 44 -23.68 4.47 3.08
C THR A 44 -24.91 4.61 3.97
N PRO A 45 -25.88 5.46 3.60
CA PRO A 45 -27.14 5.57 4.34
C PRO A 45 -27.93 4.26 4.45
N ASP A 46 -27.74 3.33 3.52
CA ASP A 46 -28.44 2.03 3.46
C ASP A 46 -27.70 0.91 4.22
N GLY A 47 -26.46 1.17 4.65
CA GLY A 47 -25.62 0.21 5.36
C GLY A 47 -24.16 0.25 4.92
N ILE A 48 -23.35 -0.61 5.54
CA ILE A 48 -21.94 -0.77 5.19
C ILE A 48 -21.84 -1.76 4.02
N PHE A 49 -21.24 -1.33 2.92
CA PHE A 49 -20.89 -2.19 1.80
C PHE A 49 -19.42 -2.59 1.91
N THR A 50 -19.13 -3.89 1.78
CA THR A 50 -17.77 -4.44 1.93
C THR A 50 -17.33 -5.19 0.66
N GLY A 51 -16.02 -5.30 0.47
CA GLY A 51 -15.44 -6.03 -0.65
C GLY A 51 -13.92 -6.05 -0.66
N GLY A 52 -13.34 -6.58 -1.75
CA GLY A 52 -11.91 -6.65 -1.97
C GLY A 52 -11.40 -5.52 -2.87
N LEU A 53 -10.27 -4.94 -2.52
CA LEU A 53 -9.51 -3.99 -3.32
C LEU A 53 -8.13 -4.61 -3.58
N HIS A 54 -7.85 -4.93 -4.84
CA HIS A 54 -6.62 -5.59 -5.26
C HIS A 54 -5.76 -4.59 -6.02
N ILE A 55 -4.56 -4.31 -5.52
CA ILE A 55 -3.63 -3.36 -6.14
C ILE A 55 -2.39 -4.12 -6.59
N ASN A 56 -2.16 -4.17 -7.90
CA ASN A 56 -1.01 -4.84 -8.50
C ASN A 56 -0.19 -3.86 -9.35
N GLU A 57 1.11 -4.11 -9.48
CA GLU A 57 1.98 -3.39 -10.41
C GLU A 57 2.14 -4.21 -11.69
N GLY A 58 1.86 -3.58 -12.83
CA GLY A 58 2.08 -4.13 -14.16
C GLY A 58 3.02 -3.27 -14.99
N GLU A 59 3.26 -3.67 -16.24
CA GLU A 59 4.18 -2.97 -17.16
C GLU A 59 3.75 -1.53 -17.46
N SER A 60 2.47 -1.21 -17.30
CA SER A 60 1.90 0.14 -17.52
C SER A 60 1.64 0.93 -16.23
N GLY A 61 2.14 0.44 -15.08
CA GLY A 61 1.94 1.05 -13.77
C GLY A 61 0.96 0.28 -12.88
N LEU A 62 0.33 0.99 -11.95
CA LEU A 62 -0.63 0.42 -11.02
C LEU A 62 -1.90 -0.04 -11.74
N SER A 63 -2.41 -1.19 -11.33
CA SER A 63 -3.72 -1.71 -11.68
C SER A 63 -4.51 -1.96 -10.40
N ILE A 64 -5.74 -1.49 -10.38
CA ILE A 64 -6.62 -1.58 -9.21
C ILE A 64 -7.91 -2.23 -9.65
N GLY A 65 -8.31 -3.29 -8.94
CA GLY A 65 -9.59 -3.94 -9.17
C GLY A 65 -10.38 -4.07 -7.88
N LEU A 66 -11.68 -3.78 -7.96
CA LEU A 66 -12.61 -3.93 -6.85
C LEU A 66 -13.49 -5.16 -7.07
N THR A 67 -13.65 -5.96 -6.03
CA THR A 67 -14.56 -7.11 -5.99
C THR A 67 -15.59 -6.86 -4.89
N GLU A 68 -16.83 -7.29 -5.12
CA GLU A 68 -17.83 -7.35 -4.05
C GLU A 68 -17.56 -8.57 -3.16
N GLU A 69 -17.86 -8.46 -1.87
CA GLU A 69 -17.72 -9.57 -0.94
C GLU A 69 -18.53 -10.80 -1.43
N GLY A 70 -17.88 -11.97 -1.43
CA GLY A 70 -18.48 -13.23 -1.85
C GLY A 70 -18.42 -13.53 -3.36
N GLN A 71 -17.83 -12.64 -4.17
CA GLN A 71 -17.54 -12.95 -5.58
C GLN A 71 -16.13 -13.54 -5.76
N PRO A 72 -15.94 -14.57 -6.60
CA PRO A 72 -14.61 -15.10 -6.89
C PRO A 72 -13.75 -14.07 -7.63
N GLU A 73 -12.45 -14.05 -7.35
CA GLU A 73 -11.46 -13.20 -8.02
C GLU A 73 -11.57 -13.35 -9.56
N GLY A 74 -11.65 -12.22 -10.26
CA GLY A 74 -11.80 -12.17 -11.73
C GLY A 74 -13.24 -12.28 -12.26
N SER A 75 -14.24 -12.48 -11.40
CA SER A 75 -15.66 -12.32 -11.76
C SER A 75 -16.23 -11.05 -11.12
N GLY A 76 -16.96 -10.24 -11.89
CA GLY A 76 -17.55 -8.99 -11.40
C GLY A 76 -16.55 -7.93 -10.91
N GLN A 77 -15.28 -8.04 -11.31
CA GLN A 77 -14.26 -7.08 -10.90
C GLN A 77 -14.41 -5.76 -11.67
N LEU A 78 -14.62 -4.67 -10.93
CA LEU A 78 -14.60 -3.32 -11.46
C LEU A 78 -13.15 -2.85 -11.54
N MET A 79 -12.68 -2.59 -12.76
CA MET A 79 -11.33 -2.09 -12.99
C MET A 79 -11.29 -0.58 -12.84
N ALA A 80 -10.27 -0.09 -12.15
CA ALA A 80 -10.08 1.33 -11.99
C ALA A 80 -9.39 1.95 -13.21
N ASP A 81 -9.80 3.17 -13.51
CA ASP A 81 -9.24 4.09 -14.48
C ASP A 81 -8.63 5.32 -13.77
N GLU A 82 -7.78 6.06 -14.48
CA GLU A 82 -7.20 7.34 -14.02
C GLU A 82 -6.46 7.21 -12.66
N ILE A 83 -5.76 6.10 -12.47
CA ILE A 83 -5.04 5.81 -11.22
C ILE A 83 -3.86 6.77 -11.06
N THR A 84 -3.83 7.47 -9.93
CA THR A 84 -2.77 8.41 -9.55
C THR A 84 -2.36 8.14 -8.11
N PHE A 85 -1.07 7.95 -7.86
CA PHE A 85 -0.51 7.86 -6.53
C PHE A 85 0.53 8.97 -6.33
N ASP A 86 0.35 9.77 -5.29
CA ASP A 86 1.31 10.75 -4.81
C ASP A 86 2.06 10.15 -3.62
N GLU A 87 3.33 9.80 -3.83
CA GLU A 87 4.19 9.19 -2.81
C GLU A 87 4.57 10.17 -1.70
N GLU A 88 4.63 11.48 -1.96
CA GLU A 88 4.97 12.47 -0.95
C GLU A 88 3.79 12.72 0.00
N ALA A 89 2.58 12.81 -0.58
CA ALA A 89 1.35 13.01 0.19
C ALA A 89 0.73 11.70 0.70
N GLN A 90 1.23 10.55 0.25
CA GLN A 90 0.65 9.22 0.51
C GLN A 90 -0.83 9.16 0.10
N THR A 91 -1.19 9.78 -1.03
CA THR A 91 -2.58 9.84 -1.50
C THR A 91 -2.79 9.05 -2.77
N LEU A 92 -3.76 8.14 -2.75
CA LEU A 92 -4.22 7.35 -3.88
C LEU A 92 -5.54 7.91 -4.41
N SER A 93 -5.59 8.24 -5.69
CA SER A 93 -6.80 8.61 -6.41
C SER A 93 -7.02 7.67 -7.58
N PHE A 94 -8.26 7.22 -7.78
CA PHE A 94 -8.64 6.46 -8.95
C PHE A 94 -10.14 6.62 -9.21
N SER A 95 -10.61 6.19 -10.37
CA SER A 95 -12.03 6.19 -10.70
C SER A 95 -12.46 4.84 -11.24
N PHE A 96 -13.76 4.57 -11.23
CA PHE A 96 -14.33 3.40 -11.90
C PHE A 96 -15.76 3.71 -12.34
N ILE A 97 -16.30 2.90 -13.24
CA ILE A 97 -17.67 3.03 -13.73
C ILE A 97 -18.50 1.87 -13.20
N HIS A 98 -19.58 2.18 -12.50
CA HIS A 98 -20.56 1.20 -12.05
C HIS A 98 -21.86 1.40 -12.85
N ASP A 99 -22.51 0.31 -13.24
CA ASP A 99 -23.69 0.35 -14.12
C ASP A 99 -24.84 1.18 -13.52
N ASP A 100 -25.12 0.99 -12.21
CA ASP A 100 -26.21 1.68 -11.51
C ASP A 100 -25.88 3.11 -11.03
N TYR A 101 -24.60 3.42 -10.81
CA TYR A 101 -24.18 4.66 -10.11
C TYR A 101 -23.32 5.59 -10.97
N GLY A 102 -22.96 5.16 -12.19
CA GLY A 102 -22.12 5.90 -13.11
C GLY A 102 -20.66 5.97 -12.65
N LYS A 103 -19.99 7.07 -13.01
CA LYS A 103 -18.58 7.30 -12.63
C LYS A 103 -18.48 7.56 -11.13
N MET A 104 -17.61 6.80 -10.48
CA MET A 104 -17.25 6.97 -9.08
C MET A 104 -15.77 7.32 -8.98
N VAL A 105 -15.43 8.25 -8.10
CA VAL A 105 -14.05 8.72 -7.89
C VAL A 105 -13.66 8.47 -6.44
N VAL A 106 -12.58 7.74 -6.23
CA VAL A 106 -12.04 7.41 -4.92
C VAL A 106 -10.82 8.25 -4.65
N ASN A 107 -10.75 8.84 -3.47
CA ASN A 107 -9.55 9.52 -2.97
C ASN A 107 -9.29 9.00 -1.56
N MET A 108 -8.13 8.39 -1.37
CA MET A 108 -7.73 7.80 -0.09
C MET A 108 -6.33 8.26 0.30
N VAL A 109 -6.08 8.32 1.59
CA VAL A 109 -4.77 8.56 2.20
C VAL A 109 -4.30 7.25 2.82
N LEU A 110 -3.08 6.84 2.51
CA LEU A 110 -2.41 5.69 3.12
C LEU A 110 -1.82 6.12 4.48
N GLY A 111 -2.23 5.42 5.54
CA GLY A 111 -1.69 5.54 6.89
C GLY A 111 -1.10 4.22 7.38
N GLU A 112 -0.71 4.18 8.67
CA GLU A 112 -0.07 3.00 9.27
C GLU A 112 -1.00 1.77 9.36
N GLU A 113 -2.29 2.00 9.59
CA GLU A 113 -3.28 0.93 9.81
C GLU A 113 -4.08 0.56 8.54
N GLY A 114 -3.96 1.36 7.48
CA GLY A 114 -4.75 1.18 6.27
C GLY A 114 -4.89 2.45 5.44
N MET A 115 -5.84 2.43 4.51
CA MET A 115 -6.25 3.58 3.70
C MET A 115 -7.60 4.11 4.16
N ALA A 116 -7.77 5.42 4.17
CA ALA A 116 -9.05 6.05 4.48
C ALA A 116 -9.29 7.27 3.58
N GLY A 117 -10.54 7.52 3.22
CA GLY A 117 -10.89 8.69 2.45
C GLY A 117 -12.36 8.73 2.01
N THR A 118 -12.58 9.13 0.76
CA THR A 118 -13.91 9.40 0.23
C THR A 118 -14.11 8.75 -1.14
N LEU A 119 -15.29 8.19 -1.35
CA LEU A 119 -15.81 7.81 -2.65
C LEU A 119 -16.89 8.82 -3.04
N ARG A 120 -16.68 9.50 -4.16
CA ARG A 120 -17.64 10.44 -4.76
C ARG A 120 -18.45 9.74 -5.83
N VAL A 121 -19.76 9.67 -5.65
CA VAL A 121 -20.68 9.21 -6.70
C VAL A 121 -21.08 10.43 -7.53
N THR A 122 -20.42 10.61 -8.67
CA THR A 122 -20.50 11.86 -9.46
C THR A 122 -21.92 12.19 -9.91
N GLN A 123 -22.74 11.17 -10.18
CA GLN A 123 -24.12 11.32 -10.61
C GLN A 123 -25.03 11.95 -9.55
N PHE A 124 -24.78 11.68 -8.27
CA PHE A 124 -25.61 12.21 -7.16
C PHE A 124 -24.94 13.37 -6.43
N GLY A 125 -23.66 13.65 -6.69
CA GLY A 125 -22.90 14.67 -5.98
C GLY A 125 -22.74 14.36 -4.49
N VAL A 126 -22.73 13.07 -4.14
CA VAL A 126 -22.61 12.59 -2.76
C VAL A 126 -21.20 12.04 -2.55
N ASP A 127 -20.61 12.41 -1.43
CA ASP A 127 -19.36 11.86 -0.93
C ASP A 127 -19.67 10.89 0.21
N VAL A 128 -19.25 9.64 0.07
CA VAL A 128 -19.39 8.60 1.09
C VAL A 128 -18.01 8.23 1.66
N PRO A 129 -17.88 8.01 2.98
CA PRO A 129 -16.64 7.54 3.57
C PRO A 129 -16.27 6.15 3.05
N ILE A 130 -14.98 5.97 2.76
CA ILE A 130 -14.40 4.67 2.42
C ILE A 130 -13.16 4.42 3.26
N THR A 131 -13.02 3.20 3.76
CA THR A 131 -11.81 2.70 4.41
C THR A 131 -11.36 1.41 3.75
N ALA A 132 -10.07 1.14 3.71
CA ALA A 132 -9.52 -0.12 3.26
C ALA A 132 -8.39 -0.58 4.19
N MET A 133 -8.51 -1.78 4.74
CA MET A 133 -7.52 -2.41 5.61
C MET A 133 -6.83 -3.55 4.89
N ARG A 134 -5.63 -3.93 5.30
CA ARG A 134 -4.96 -5.11 4.71
C ARG A 134 -5.83 -6.34 4.90
N ALA A 135 -6.06 -7.09 3.82
CA ALA A 135 -6.76 -8.37 3.92
C ALA A 135 -5.83 -9.39 4.59
N GLU A 136 -6.29 -10.06 5.64
CA GLU A 136 -5.57 -11.19 6.24
C GLU A 136 -5.73 -12.42 5.32
N GLU A 137 -4.61 -13.07 4.97
CA GLU A 137 -4.58 -14.32 4.17
C GLU A 137 -5.07 -15.54 4.96
#